data_AF-A0A954TLL4-F1
#
_entry.id   AF-A0A954TLL4-F1
#
_cell.length_a   1.000
_cell.length_b   1.000
_cell.length_c   1.000
_cell.angle_alpha   90.00
_cell.angle_beta   90.00
_cell.angle_gamma   90.00
#
_symmetry.space_group_name_H-M   'P 1'
#
loop_
_entity.id
_entity.type
_entity.pdbx_description
1 polymer ?
#
loop_
_entity_poly.entity_id
_entity_poly.type
_entity_poly.pdbx_seq_one_letter_code
_entity_poly.pdbx_strand_id
1 'polypeptide(L)'
;MNKTMLGLAFALLCTTVVVAQDAPDKKKKSADGAGRPNAAATILKQLKDAELTDEQTAKIQELAKKSMAEMRAIRKEAGITPEIMKKRTEAQKELKDSGKKPAEMFAAVNEKAGLNEAQIAAIKKTDASRAALLKDAVALLSDEQKAKLPKRVTQAGKQGDAKKADAAKGKNKKKKTEDN
;
A
#
# COMPACT_ATOMS: atom_id res chain seq x y z
N MET A 1 -69.88 -14.13 3.23
CA MET A 1 -68.66 -14.96 3.08
C MET A 1 -67.53 -14.29 3.88
N ASN A 2 -67.05 -14.97 4.92
CA ASN A 2 -65.69 -14.98 5.51
C ASN A 2 -65.02 -13.61 5.75
N LYS A 3 -64.62 -13.16 6.96
CA LYS A 3 -63.92 -13.87 8.06
C LYS A 3 -63.69 -12.90 9.27
N THR A 4 -63.83 -13.42 10.50
CA THR A 4 -63.01 -13.18 11.75
C THR A 4 -62.84 -11.73 12.28
N MET A 5 -63.40 -11.27 13.42
CA MET A 5 -63.16 -11.65 14.85
C MET A 5 -61.66 -11.90 15.14
N LEU A 6 -60.94 -11.37 16.12
CA LEU A 6 -61.18 -11.02 17.52
C LEU A 6 -59.81 -10.49 18.02
N GLY A 7 -59.74 -9.52 18.93
CA GLY A 7 -59.30 -9.87 20.29
C GLY A 7 -57.97 -9.26 20.73
N LEU A 8 -58.09 -8.12 21.39
CA LEU A 8 -57.13 -7.46 22.28
C LEU A 8 -56.83 -8.35 23.51
N ALA A 9 -55.55 -8.58 23.90
CA ALA A 9 -55.17 -8.89 25.30
C ALA A 9 -53.65 -8.95 25.57
N PHE A 10 -53.20 -7.95 26.32
CA PHE A 10 -52.20 -7.90 27.41
C PHE A 10 -51.46 -9.20 27.86
N ALA A 11 -50.12 -9.14 27.93
CA ALA A 11 -49.25 -9.87 28.87
C ALA A 11 -47.78 -9.48 28.57
N LEU A 12 -46.84 -9.32 29.49
CA LEU A 12 -46.75 -9.21 30.94
C LEU A 12 -45.27 -8.79 31.13
N LEU A 13 -44.96 -7.89 32.05
CA LEU A 13 -43.58 -7.46 32.33
C LEU A 13 -42.67 -8.66 32.65
N CYS A 14 -41.53 -8.77 31.96
CA CYS A 14 -40.35 -9.46 32.47
C CYS A 14 -39.23 -8.44 32.62
N THR A 15 -39.07 -7.96 33.85
CA THR A 15 -37.88 -7.25 34.31
C THR A 15 -36.74 -8.25 34.42
N THR A 16 -35.78 -8.20 33.49
CA THR A 16 -34.44 -8.75 33.72
C THR A 16 -33.45 -7.60 33.72
N VAL A 17 -32.89 -7.34 34.89
CA VAL A 17 -31.74 -6.46 35.12
C VAL A 17 -30.57 -7.03 34.33
N VAL A 18 -30.31 -6.49 33.13
CA VAL A 18 -29.00 -6.68 32.50
C VAL A 18 -28.05 -5.73 33.20
N VAL A 19 -27.22 -6.32 34.06
CA VAL A 19 -25.97 -5.74 34.53
C VAL A 19 -25.23 -5.19 33.32
N ALA A 20 -25.08 -3.87 33.27
CA ALA A 20 -24.16 -3.21 32.37
C ALA A 20 -22.75 -3.68 32.73
N GLN A 21 -22.31 -4.79 32.13
CA GLN A 21 -20.91 -5.13 32.07
C GLN A 21 -20.23 -4.03 31.26
N ASP A 22 -19.36 -3.30 31.95
CA ASP A 22 -18.23 -2.56 31.41
C ASP A 22 -17.70 -3.24 30.13
N ALA A 23 -18.17 -2.73 28.98
CA ALA A 23 -17.55 -3.05 27.72
C ALA A 23 -16.29 -2.17 27.64
N PRO A 24 -15.09 -2.75 27.52
CA PRO A 24 -13.87 -1.98 27.47
C PRO A 24 -13.97 -1.00 26.31
N ASP A 25 -13.69 0.28 26.62
CA ASP A 25 -13.53 1.37 25.68
C ASP A 25 -12.96 0.86 24.35
N LYS A 26 -13.83 0.71 23.35
CA LYS A 26 -13.40 0.53 21.97
C LYS A 26 -12.75 1.85 21.59
N LYS A 27 -11.43 1.94 21.81
CA LYS A 27 -10.55 2.98 21.27
C LYS A 27 -11.04 3.33 19.89
N LYS A 28 -11.61 4.54 19.79
CA LYS A 28 -12.06 5.15 18.54
C LYS A 28 -10.89 5.07 17.59
N LYS A 29 -10.92 4.12 16.65
CA LYS A 29 -9.96 4.03 15.55
C LYS A 29 -10.05 5.35 14.82
N SER A 30 -9.02 6.18 14.98
CA SER A 30 -8.92 7.44 14.26
C SER A 30 -9.08 7.16 12.76
N ALA A 31 -9.95 7.95 12.13
CA ALA A 31 -10.29 7.86 10.71
C ALA A 31 -9.08 8.08 9.78
N ASP A 32 -7.92 8.48 10.33
CA ASP A 32 -6.70 8.79 9.60
C ASP A 32 -5.68 7.64 9.45
N GLY A 33 -5.93 6.42 9.97
CA GLY A 33 -4.90 5.38 9.87
C GLY A 33 -5.29 3.93 10.10
N ALA A 34 -6.54 3.64 10.44
CA ALA A 34 -6.94 2.30 10.85
C ALA A 34 -7.33 1.39 9.67
N GLY A 35 -6.34 0.77 9.02
CA GLY A 35 -6.57 -0.26 8.00
C GLY A 35 -5.45 -0.37 6.96
N ARG A 36 -4.63 0.66 6.88
CA ARG A 36 -3.28 0.73 6.33
C ARG A 36 -2.27 -0.22 7.00
N PRO A 37 -1.78 -1.37 6.49
CA PRO A 37 -0.55 -1.92 7.05
C PRO A 37 0.53 -0.83 7.05
N ASN A 38 1.05 -0.50 8.23
CA ASN A 38 2.17 0.42 8.40
C ASN A 38 3.32 -0.04 7.49
N ALA A 39 4.08 0.88 6.90
CA ALA A 39 5.22 0.55 6.04
C ALA A 39 6.18 -0.44 6.73
N ALA A 40 6.38 -0.29 8.04
CA ALA A 40 7.15 -1.22 8.87
C ALA A 40 6.57 -2.64 8.82
N ALA A 41 5.25 -2.79 9.07
CA ALA A 41 4.59 -4.10 9.06
C ALA A 41 4.66 -4.79 7.69
N THR A 42 4.62 -4.00 6.61
CA THR A 42 4.76 -4.54 5.25
C THR A 42 6.16 -5.10 5.01
N ILE A 43 7.20 -4.38 5.44
CA ILE A 43 8.59 -4.80 5.29
C ILE A 43 8.90 -5.98 6.19
N LEU A 44 8.52 -5.91 7.47
CA LEU A 44 8.70 -7.02 8.41
C LEU A 44 8.03 -8.30 7.90
N LYS A 45 6.85 -8.20 7.27
CA LYS A 45 6.20 -9.34 6.60
C LYS A 45 7.01 -9.88 5.41
N GLN A 46 7.68 -9.03 4.65
CA GLN A 46 8.56 -9.44 3.54
C GLN A 46 9.87 -10.07 4.03
N LEU A 47 10.32 -9.70 5.23
CA LEU A 47 11.56 -10.15 5.85
C LEU A 47 11.34 -11.24 6.91
N LYS A 48 10.12 -11.76 7.05
CA LYS A 48 9.76 -12.73 8.11
C LYS A 48 10.67 -13.97 8.14
N ASP A 49 11.14 -14.43 6.98
CA ASP A 49 11.95 -15.65 6.85
C ASP A 49 13.45 -15.38 7.10
N ALA A 50 13.84 -14.11 7.28
CA ALA A 50 15.22 -13.71 7.58
C ALA A 50 15.56 -13.78 9.08
N GLU A 51 14.63 -14.17 9.95
CA GLU A 51 14.86 -14.29 11.41
C GLU A 51 15.57 -13.04 11.97
N LEU A 52 14.88 -11.90 11.86
CA LEU A 52 15.45 -10.61 12.26
C LEU A 52 15.74 -10.58 13.75
N THR A 53 16.88 -10.00 14.13
CA THR A 53 17.14 -9.66 15.53
C THR A 53 16.24 -8.52 16.00
N ASP A 54 16.10 -8.36 17.31
CA ASP A 54 15.35 -7.23 17.89
C ASP A 54 15.94 -5.88 17.46
N GLU A 55 17.28 -5.80 17.38
CA GLU A 55 17.98 -4.60 16.93
C GLU A 55 17.68 -4.28 15.45
N GLN A 56 17.72 -5.28 14.57
CA GLN A 56 17.37 -5.11 13.15
C GLN A 56 15.90 -4.69 13.01
N THR A 57 15.01 -5.32 13.77
CA THR A 57 13.58 -4.99 13.80
C THR A 57 13.36 -3.54 14.24
N ALA A 58 14.03 -3.08 15.30
CA ALA A 58 13.95 -1.70 15.78
C ALA A 58 14.44 -0.70 14.73
N LYS A 59 15.60 -0.96 14.10
CA LYS A 59 16.15 -0.12 13.02
C LYS A 59 15.20 -0.03 11.82
N ILE A 60 14.61 -1.15 11.39
CA ILE A 60 13.62 -1.17 10.30
C ILE A 60 12.38 -0.34 10.64
N GLN A 61 11.89 -0.44 11.89
CA GLN A 61 10.75 0.37 12.34
C GLN A 61 11.07 1.87 12.32
N GLU A 62 12.28 2.27 12.73
CA GLU A 62 12.70 3.67 12.69
C GLU A 62 12.82 4.20 11.26
N LEU A 63 13.48 3.45 10.37
CA LEU A 63 13.57 3.77 8.94
C LEU A 63 12.18 3.92 8.33
N ALA A 64 11.25 3.01 8.65
CA ALA A 64 9.89 3.06 8.17
C ALA A 64 9.12 4.28 8.68
N LYS A 65 9.33 4.71 9.94
CA LYS A 65 8.73 5.94 10.49
C LYS A 65 9.20 7.17 9.71
N LYS A 66 10.51 7.32 9.47
CA LYS A 66 11.10 8.43 8.70
C LYS A 66 10.57 8.46 7.27
N SER A 67 10.66 7.33 6.57
CA SER A 67 10.16 7.21 5.20
C SER A 67 8.65 7.47 5.10
N MET A 68 7.85 7.04 6.09
CA MET A 68 6.41 7.38 6.11
C MET A 68 6.15 8.86 6.27
N ALA A 69 6.92 9.58 7.09
CA ALA A 69 6.79 11.02 7.23
C ALA A 69 7.10 11.72 5.90
N GLU A 70 8.19 11.34 5.22
CA GLU A 70 8.56 11.86 3.90
C GLU A 70 7.49 11.57 2.85
N MET A 71 7.01 10.33 2.76
CA MET A 71 5.96 9.95 1.82
C MET A 71 4.65 10.73 2.06
N ARG A 72 4.32 11.02 3.32
CA ARG A 72 3.15 11.86 3.64
C ARG A 72 3.35 13.31 3.23
N ALA A 73 4.54 13.87 3.47
CA ALA A 73 4.89 15.23 3.05
C ALA A 73 4.77 15.38 1.53
N ILE A 74 5.39 14.47 0.76
CA ILE A 74 5.34 14.44 -0.71
C ILE A 74 3.89 14.42 -1.22
N ARG A 75 3.03 13.59 -0.62
CA ARG A 75 1.61 13.51 -1.00
C ARG A 75 0.85 14.78 -0.67
N LYS A 76 1.09 15.35 0.51
CA LYS A 76 0.44 16.58 0.96
C LYS A 76 0.81 17.76 0.06
N GLU A 77 2.09 17.92 -0.26
CA GLU A 77 2.60 18.97 -1.15
C GLU A 77 1.98 18.88 -2.56
N ALA A 78 1.76 17.66 -3.06
CA ALA A 78 1.13 17.44 -4.36
C ALA A 78 -0.41 17.47 -4.32
N GLY A 79 -1.03 17.80 -3.19
CA GLY A 79 -2.50 17.80 -3.04
C GLY A 79 -3.14 16.42 -3.24
N ILE A 80 -2.41 15.33 -2.96
CA ILE A 80 -2.95 13.97 -3.04
C ILE A 80 -3.78 13.70 -1.79
N THR A 81 -5.10 13.75 -1.95
CA THR A 81 -6.05 13.50 -0.87
C THR A 81 -6.31 12.00 -0.64
N PRO A 82 -6.88 11.60 0.51
CA PRO A 82 -7.34 10.24 0.74
C PRO A 82 -8.34 9.75 -0.32
N GLU A 83 -9.19 10.64 -0.83
CA GLU A 83 -10.17 10.33 -1.88
C GLU A 83 -9.50 9.98 -3.21
N ILE A 84 -8.49 10.74 -3.64
CA ILE A 84 -7.70 10.43 -4.83
C ILE A 84 -7.02 9.07 -4.66
N MET A 85 -6.47 8.79 -3.48
CA MET A 85 -5.86 7.49 -3.19
C MET A 85 -6.89 6.35 -3.19
N LYS A 86 -8.14 6.60 -2.80
CA LYS A 86 -9.23 5.62 -2.87
C LYS A 86 -9.61 5.33 -4.34
N LYS A 87 -9.83 6.37 -5.15
CA LYS A 87 -10.08 6.26 -6.61
C LYS A 87 -8.97 5.48 -7.30
N ARG A 88 -7.70 5.75 -6.97
CA ARG A 88 -6.55 5.00 -7.49
C ARG A 88 -6.58 3.53 -7.08
N THR A 89 -6.98 3.24 -5.84
CA THR A 89 -7.08 1.84 -5.35
C THR A 89 -8.20 1.09 -6.07
N GLU A 90 -9.34 1.74 -6.31
CA GLU A 90 -10.47 1.17 -7.05
C GLU A 90 -10.10 0.93 -8.51
N ALA A 91 -9.52 1.93 -9.19
CA ALA A 91 -9.00 1.80 -10.54
C ALA A 91 -7.99 0.65 -10.67
N GLN A 92 -7.10 0.48 -9.67
CA GLN A 92 -6.14 -0.61 -9.67
C GLN A 92 -6.81 -1.98 -9.53
N LYS A 93 -7.87 -2.10 -8.72
CA LYS A 93 -8.62 -3.36 -8.57
C LYS A 93 -9.33 -3.72 -9.87
N GLU A 94 -9.99 -2.75 -10.49
CA GLU A 94 -10.72 -2.95 -11.74
C GLU A 94 -9.81 -3.30 -12.91
N LEU A 95 -8.59 -2.76 -12.93
CA LEU A 95 -7.61 -3.00 -14.00
C LEU A 95 -6.66 -4.15 -13.70
N LYS A 96 -6.78 -4.84 -12.57
CA LYS A 96 -5.85 -5.89 -12.14
C LYS A 96 -5.79 -7.05 -13.15
N ASP A 97 -6.94 -7.42 -13.70
CA ASP A 97 -7.09 -8.57 -14.61
C ASP A 97 -7.22 -8.11 -16.08
N SER A 98 -6.87 -6.85 -16.37
CA SER A 98 -7.00 -6.27 -17.71
C SER A 98 -6.00 -6.80 -18.75
N GLY A 99 -5.09 -7.70 -18.36
CA GLY A 99 -4.02 -8.22 -19.23
C GLY A 99 -2.98 -7.18 -19.67
N LYS A 100 -3.14 -5.90 -19.27
CA LYS A 100 -2.25 -4.80 -19.64
C LYS A 100 -0.86 -4.99 -19.06
N LYS A 101 0.16 -4.54 -19.80
CA LYS A 101 1.52 -4.51 -19.26
C LYS A 101 1.57 -3.56 -18.05
N PRO A 102 2.48 -3.78 -17.08
CA PRO A 102 2.51 -2.96 -15.85
C PRO A 102 2.52 -1.45 -16.09
N ALA A 103 3.30 -0.97 -17.08
CA ALA A 103 3.37 0.46 -17.41
C ALA A 103 2.03 1.01 -17.94
N GLU A 104 1.35 0.25 -18.81
CA GLU A 104 0.04 0.61 -19.37
C GLU A 104 -1.05 0.56 -18.30
N MET A 105 -1.00 -0.44 -17.41
CA MET A 105 -1.88 -0.52 -16.25
C MET A 105 -1.68 0.69 -15.33
N PHE A 106 -0.44 1.09 -15.05
CA PHE A 106 -0.18 2.28 -14.23
C PHE A 106 -0.71 3.57 -14.86
N ALA A 107 -0.51 3.75 -16.17
CA ALA A 107 -1.07 4.89 -16.90
C ALA A 107 -2.60 4.90 -16.81
N ALA A 108 -3.24 3.77 -17.12
CA ALA A 108 -4.70 3.65 -17.07
C ALA A 108 -5.28 3.84 -15.65
N VAL A 109 -4.57 3.36 -14.62
CA VAL A 109 -4.95 3.61 -13.22
C VAL A 109 -4.86 5.11 -12.88
N ASN A 110 -3.81 5.78 -13.35
CA ASN A 110 -3.62 7.20 -13.06
C ASN A 110 -4.65 8.08 -13.76
N GLU A 111 -4.92 7.78 -15.03
CA GLU A 111 -5.96 8.40 -15.84
C GLU A 111 -7.35 8.22 -15.20
N LYS A 112 -7.70 6.98 -14.86
CA LYS A 112 -8.99 6.65 -14.22
C LYS A 112 -9.15 7.29 -12.84
N ALA A 113 -8.06 7.52 -12.12
CA ALA A 113 -8.07 8.24 -10.86
C ALA A 113 -8.09 9.78 -11.01
N GLY A 114 -7.99 10.30 -12.24
CA GLY A 114 -8.01 11.74 -12.52
C GLY A 114 -6.77 12.48 -12.01
N LEU A 115 -5.61 11.81 -11.98
CA LEU A 115 -4.38 12.40 -11.48
C LEU A 115 -3.74 13.34 -12.50
N ASN A 116 -3.30 14.52 -12.05
CA ASN A 116 -2.49 15.43 -12.87
C ASN A 116 -0.99 15.05 -12.86
N GLU A 117 -0.17 15.71 -13.68
CA GLU A 117 1.26 15.40 -13.81
C GLU A 117 2.04 15.53 -12.49
N ALA A 118 1.77 16.58 -11.71
CA ALA A 118 2.42 16.81 -10.42
C ALA A 118 2.09 15.70 -9.41
N GLN A 119 0.83 15.27 -9.36
CA GLN A 119 0.39 14.15 -8.52
C GLN A 119 0.98 12.82 -9.00
N ILE A 120 1.06 12.59 -10.30
CA ILE A 120 1.72 11.40 -10.88
C ILE A 120 3.20 11.38 -10.48
N ALA A 121 3.89 12.52 -10.58
CA ALA A 121 5.29 12.64 -10.19
C ALA A 121 5.48 12.38 -8.68
N ALA A 122 4.61 12.91 -7.83
CA ALA A 122 4.63 12.69 -6.39
C ALA A 122 4.34 11.23 -6.00
N ILE A 123 3.43 10.54 -6.71
CA ILE A 123 3.21 9.10 -6.55
C ILE A 123 4.48 8.33 -6.91
N LYS A 124 5.11 8.63 -8.06
CA LYS A 124 6.37 7.99 -8.46
C LYS A 124 7.46 8.19 -7.41
N LYS A 125 7.60 9.41 -6.86
CA LYS A 125 8.56 9.72 -5.79
C LYS A 125 8.26 8.91 -4.52
N THR A 126 6.98 8.82 -4.15
CA THR A 126 6.53 7.99 -3.01
C THR A 126 6.86 6.51 -3.21
N ASP A 127 6.63 5.97 -4.41
CA ASP A 127 6.94 4.59 -4.74
C ASP A 127 8.46 4.33 -4.72
N ALA A 128 9.26 5.30 -5.17
CA ALA A 128 10.72 5.26 -5.05
C ALA A 128 11.20 5.27 -3.59
N SER A 129 10.63 6.13 -2.73
CA SER A 129 10.93 6.13 -1.28
C SER A 129 10.60 4.79 -0.62
N ARG A 130 9.49 4.15 -1.03
CA ARG A 130 9.15 2.80 -0.56
C ARG A 130 10.17 1.74 -1.01
N ALA A 131 10.63 1.82 -2.25
CA ALA A 131 11.65 0.91 -2.77
C ALA A 131 13.00 1.12 -2.07
N ALA A 132 13.40 2.37 -1.83
CA ALA A 132 14.59 2.71 -1.06
C ALA A 132 14.52 2.15 0.37
N LEU A 133 13.38 2.33 1.05
CA LEU A 133 13.18 1.78 2.39
C LEU A 133 13.35 0.25 2.43
N LEU A 134 12.84 -0.49 1.44
CA LEU A 134 13.07 -1.93 1.36
C LEU A 134 14.54 -2.27 1.11
N LYS A 135 15.22 -1.51 0.24
CA LYS A 135 16.65 -1.67 -0.03
C LYS A 135 17.47 -1.47 1.25
N ASP A 136 17.19 -0.42 2.00
CA ASP A 136 17.88 -0.10 3.24
C ASP A 136 17.62 -1.17 4.30
N ALA A 137 16.37 -1.66 4.40
CA ALA A 137 16.03 -2.76 5.30
C ALA A 137 16.76 -4.06 4.94
N VAL A 138 16.92 -4.39 3.66
CA VAL A 138 17.69 -5.57 3.20
C VAL A 138 19.19 -5.38 3.41
N ALA A 139 19.70 -4.15 3.35
CA ALA A 139 21.10 -3.85 3.62
C ALA A 139 21.51 -4.08 5.09
N LEU A 140 20.56 -4.04 6.02
CA LEU A 140 20.78 -4.38 7.43
C LEU A 140 20.94 -5.88 7.70
N LEU A 141 20.67 -6.73 6.71
CA LEU A 141 20.71 -8.18 6.87
C LEU A 141 22.09 -8.75 6.57
N SER A 142 22.45 -9.82 7.29
CA SER A 142 23.61 -10.64 6.94
C SER A 142 23.36 -11.37 5.62
N ASP A 143 24.43 -11.90 5.02
CA ASP A 143 24.30 -12.65 3.76
C ASP A 143 23.57 -13.97 3.96
N GLU A 144 23.71 -14.60 5.13
CA GLU A 144 22.94 -15.77 5.54
C GLU A 144 21.43 -15.46 5.63
N GLN A 145 21.07 -14.32 6.22
CA GLN A 145 19.68 -13.87 6.30
C GLN A 145 19.10 -13.55 4.92
N LYS A 146 19.90 -12.92 4.03
CA LYS A 146 19.48 -12.65 2.65
C LYS A 146 19.26 -13.93 1.85
N ALA A 147 20.03 -14.99 2.10
CA ALA A 147 19.89 -16.28 1.43
C ALA A 147 18.54 -16.95 1.74
N LYS A 148 17.95 -16.67 2.91
CA LYS A 148 16.60 -17.16 3.30
C LYS A 148 15.46 -16.40 2.61
N LEU A 149 15.74 -15.27 1.97
CA LEU A 149 14.71 -14.42 1.38
C LEU A 149 14.44 -14.75 -0.10
N PRO A 150 13.19 -14.55 -0.57
CA PRO A 150 12.88 -14.66 -1.99
C PRO A 150 13.75 -13.73 -2.85
N LYS A 151 14.24 -14.22 -3.99
CA LYS A 151 15.09 -13.44 -4.93
C LYS A 151 14.52 -12.05 -5.27
N ARG A 152 13.19 -11.92 -5.36
CA ARG A 152 12.54 -10.63 -5.62
C ARG A 152 12.83 -9.57 -4.54
N VAL A 153 12.98 -9.97 -3.27
CA VAL A 153 13.24 -9.06 -2.14
C VAL A 153 14.70 -8.63 -2.17
N THR A 154 15.61 -9.58 -2.39
CA THR A 154 17.06 -9.32 -2.44
C THR A 154 17.50 -8.61 -3.72
N GLN A 155 16.80 -8.82 -4.85
CA GLN A 155 17.04 -8.12 -6.12
C GLN A 155 16.39 -6.74 -6.17
N ALA A 156 15.32 -6.47 -5.42
CA ALA A 156 14.75 -5.13 -5.31
C ALA A 156 15.79 -4.12 -4.79
N GLY A 157 16.76 -4.56 -3.98
CA GLY A 157 17.91 -3.74 -3.56
C GLY A 157 18.95 -3.47 -4.67
N LYS A 158 18.96 -4.27 -5.75
CA LYS A 158 19.92 -4.20 -6.88
C LYS A 158 19.35 -3.59 -8.17
N GLN A 159 18.02 -3.52 -8.32
CA GLN A 159 17.37 -3.09 -9.57
C GLN A 159 17.43 -1.58 -9.87
N GLY A 160 17.93 -0.75 -8.95
CA GLY A 160 18.18 0.67 -9.20
C GLY A 160 19.27 0.92 -10.24
N ASP A 161 20.24 0.00 -10.35
CA ASP A 161 21.43 0.18 -11.20
C ASP A 161 21.25 -0.42 -12.61
N ALA A 162 20.51 -1.53 -12.74
CA ALA A 162 20.34 -2.20 -14.03
C ALA A 162 19.41 -1.44 -15.00
N LYS A 163 18.37 -0.76 -14.51
CA LYS A 163 17.38 -0.11 -15.38
C LYS A 163 17.88 1.19 -16.02
N LYS A 164 18.98 1.77 -15.52
CA LYS A 164 19.64 2.94 -16.12
C LYS A 164 20.50 2.57 -17.34
N ALA A 165 20.98 1.32 -17.43
CA ALA A 165 21.77 0.84 -18.55
C ALA A 165 20.92 0.52 -19.79
N ASP A 166 19.73 -0.08 -19.62
CA ASP A 166 18.87 -0.45 -20.76
C ASP A 166 18.09 0.74 -21.36
N ALA A 167 17.77 1.76 -20.57
CA ALA A 167 17.11 2.97 -21.07
C ALA A 167 18.01 3.83 -21.99
N ALA A 168 19.34 3.71 -21.88
CA ALA A 168 20.29 4.42 -22.72
C ALA A 168 20.50 3.74 -24.10
N LYS A 169 20.28 2.43 -24.22
CA LYS A 169 20.46 1.69 -25.49
C LYS A 169 19.26 1.74 -26.44
N GLY A 170 18.07 2.07 -25.94
CA GLY A 170 16.82 2.07 -26.75
C GLY A 170 16.60 3.30 -27.64
N LYS A 171 17.27 4.43 -27.39
CA LYS A 171 17.03 5.70 -28.13
C LYS A 171 17.88 5.89 -29.39
N ASN A 172 18.89 5.06 -29.64
CA ASN A 172 19.83 5.28 -30.76
C ASN A 172 19.58 4.43 -32.02
N LYS A 173 18.55 3.57 -32.05
CA LYS A 173 18.31 2.66 -33.20
C LYS A 173 17.21 3.13 -34.19
N LYS A 174 16.61 4.31 -34.00
CA LYS A 174 15.52 4.80 -34.87
C LYS A 174 15.86 6.02 -35.74
N LYS A 175 17.15 6.32 -35.98
CA LYS A 175 17.55 7.48 -36.80
C LYS A 175 18.55 7.17 -37.93
N LYS A 176 18.58 5.94 -38.46
CA LYS A 176 19.45 5.63 -39.60
C LYS A 176 18.86 4.60 -40.56
N THR A 177 17.70 4.91 -41.15
CA THR A 177 17.25 4.27 -42.41
C THR A 177 16.14 5.09 -43.06
N GLU A 178 16.48 6.26 -43.60
CA GLU A 178 15.76 6.87 -44.72
C GLU A 178 16.81 7.59 -45.57
N ASP A 179 17.39 6.82 -46.50
CA ASP A 179 17.97 7.32 -47.74
C ASP A 179 17.86 6.13 -48.71
N ASN A 180 16.82 6.18 -49.54
CA ASN A 180 16.79 5.59 -50.87
C ASN A 180 15.74 6.32 -51.70
#